data_AF-A0A8T5KVV2-F1
#
_entry.id   AF-A0A8T5KVV2-F1
#
_cell.length_a   1.000
_cell.length_b   1.000
_cell.length_c   1.000
_cell.angle_alpha   90.00
_cell.angle_beta   90.00
_cell.angle_gamma   90.00
#
_symmetry.space_group_name_H-M   'P 1'
#
loop_
_entity.id
_entity.type
_entity.pdbx_description
1 polymer ?
#
loop_
_entity_poly.entity_id
_entity_poly.type
_entity_poly.pdbx_seq_one_letter_code
_entity_poly.pdbx_strand_id
1 'polypeptide(L)'
;MISQQILDYVKNQLQSGFTVEQVRNALRQQGWMDNEISEIISKSRPPLQPQIKPENIQKTQKEHKSILLGLGNILTGLVFLIVGVLILIDIENFILSVVNTYISTIPLDIGKIMIWFITLLMVIAGIANLYSGVKLMKHEE
;
A
#
# COMPACT_ATOMS: atom_id res chain seq x y z
N MET A 1 17.22 -30.45 -22.06
CA MET A 1 16.96 -31.50 -21.05
C MET A 1 16.25 -30.85 -19.89
N ILE A 2 15.04 -31.30 -19.56
CA ILE A 2 14.26 -30.73 -18.47
C ILE A 2 14.81 -31.27 -17.14
N SER A 3 15.24 -30.38 -16.24
CA SER A 3 15.76 -30.76 -14.94
C SER A 3 14.64 -31.18 -13.99
N GLN A 4 14.88 -32.13 -13.10
CA GLN A 4 13.87 -32.55 -12.12
C GLN A 4 13.48 -31.39 -11.17
N GLN A 5 14.41 -30.48 -10.91
CA GLN A 5 14.19 -29.27 -10.12
C GLN A 5 13.09 -28.37 -10.70
N ILE A 6 13.02 -28.22 -12.04
CA ILE A 6 11.98 -27.37 -12.64
C ILE A 6 10.60 -28.03 -12.58
N LEU A 7 10.55 -29.37 -12.67
CA LEU A 7 9.30 -30.13 -12.53
C LEU A 7 8.77 -30.01 -11.09
N ASP A 8 9.65 -30.15 -10.09
CA ASP A 8 9.27 -29.99 -8.69
C ASP A 8 8.82 -28.56 -8.37
N TYR A 9 9.51 -27.56 -8.93
CA TYR A 9 9.09 -26.17 -8.84
C TYR A 9 7.67 -25.97 -9.41
N VAL A 10 7.43 -26.39 -10.65
CA VAL A 10 6.12 -26.21 -11.31
C VAL A 10 5.02 -26.94 -10.56
N LYS A 11 5.30 -28.16 -10.07
CA LYS A 11 4.35 -28.93 -9.27
C LYS A 11 3.97 -28.19 -7.98
N ASN A 12 4.95 -27.65 -7.26
CA ASN A 12 4.72 -26.90 -6.03
C ASN A 12 3.92 -25.61 -6.29
N GLN A 13 4.20 -24.91 -7.39
CA GLN A 13 3.43 -23.72 -7.77
C GLN A 13 1.97 -24.06 -8.09
N LEU A 14 1.72 -25.13 -8.86
CA LEU A 14 0.37 -25.57 -9.18
C LEU A 14 -0.39 -26.04 -7.92
N GLN A 15 0.28 -26.72 -6.99
CA GLN A 15 -0.32 -27.12 -5.71
C GLN A 15 -0.61 -25.93 -4.78
N SER A 16 0.17 -24.85 -4.89
CA SER A 16 -0.02 -23.62 -4.12
C SER A 16 -1.14 -22.73 -4.69
N GLY A 17 -1.86 -23.19 -5.73
CA GLY A 17 -2.99 -22.48 -6.31
C GLY A 17 -2.64 -21.49 -7.42
N PHE A 18 -1.39 -21.46 -7.89
CA PHE A 18 -1.03 -20.65 -9.05
C PHE A 18 -1.63 -21.22 -10.34
N THR A 19 -2.09 -20.33 -11.21
CA THR A 19 -2.61 -20.71 -12.52
C THR A 19 -1.49 -21.11 -13.46
N VAL A 20 -1.81 -21.96 -14.43
CA VAL A 20 -0.86 -22.40 -15.47
C VAL A 20 -0.26 -21.21 -16.22
N GLU A 21 -1.02 -20.14 -16.47
CA GLU A 21 -0.53 -18.94 -17.14
C GLU A 21 0.47 -18.15 -16.29
N GLN A 22 0.24 -18.05 -14.98
CA GLN A 22 1.20 -17.42 -14.06
C GLN A 22 2.52 -18.17 -14.06
N VAL A 23 2.47 -19.51 -13.98
CA VAL A 23 3.67 -20.35 -14.03
C VAL A 23 4.38 -20.25 -15.38
N ARG A 24 3.63 -20.22 -16.49
CA ARG A 24 4.20 -20.02 -17.84
C ARG A 24 4.94 -18.70 -17.95
N ASN A 25 4.35 -17.61 -17.45
CA ASN A 25 4.99 -16.30 -17.49
C ASN A 25 6.25 -16.24 -16.61
N ALA A 26 6.24 -16.87 -15.43
CA ALA A 26 7.42 -16.94 -14.58
C ALA A 26 8.57 -17.70 -15.26
N LEU A 27 8.28 -18.82 -15.94
CA LEU A 27 9.28 -19.57 -16.69
C LEU A 27 9.81 -18.78 -17.91
N ARG A 28 8.96 -18.06 -18.63
CA ARG A 28 9.40 -17.16 -19.71
C ARG A 28 10.35 -16.08 -19.22
N GLN A 29 10.07 -15.47 -18.07
CA GLN A 29 10.94 -14.46 -17.45
C GLN A 29 12.32 -15.02 -17.06
N GLN A 30 12.39 -16.32 -16.78
CA GLN A 30 13.64 -17.03 -16.53
C GLN A 30 14.36 -17.48 -17.82
N GLY A 31 13.84 -17.13 -18.99
CA GLY A 31 14.45 -17.43 -20.29
C GLY A 31 14.09 -18.79 -20.88
N TRP A 32 13.10 -19.50 -20.32
CA TRP A 32 12.63 -20.77 -20.88
C TRP A 32 11.80 -20.54 -22.14
N MET A 33 11.97 -21.42 -23.12
CA MET A 33 11.23 -21.35 -24.37
C MET A 33 9.82 -21.95 -24.26
N ASP A 34 8.88 -21.46 -25.05
CA ASP A 34 7.45 -21.86 -24.99
C ASP A 34 7.21 -23.35 -25.22
N ASN A 35 8.04 -23.98 -26.06
CA ASN A 35 8.03 -25.41 -26.31
C ASN A 35 8.42 -26.21 -25.05
N GLU A 36 9.49 -25.79 -24.37
CA GLU A 36 9.97 -26.43 -23.13
C GLU A 36 8.97 -26.23 -22.00
N ILE A 37 8.39 -25.04 -21.87
CA ILE A 37 7.38 -24.74 -20.85
C ILE A 37 6.15 -25.64 -21.02
N SER A 38 5.69 -25.83 -22.25
CA SER A 38 4.55 -26.70 -22.55
C SER A 38 4.84 -28.16 -22.17
N GLU A 39 6.06 -28.62 -22.40
CA GLU A 39 6.51 -29.96 -22.03
C GLU A 39 6.61 -30.11 -20.50
N ILE A 40 7.16 -29.12 -19.79
CA ILE A 40 7.26 -29.11 -18.32
C ILE A 40 5.87 -29.16 -17.67
N ILE A 41 4.94 -28.31 -18.15
CA ILE A 41 3.58 -28.23 -17.60
C ILE A 41 2.82 -29.54 -17.82
N SER A 42 2.94 -30.15 -19.00
CA SER A 42 2.26 -31.41 -19.30
C SER A 42 2.76 -32.56 -18.42
N LYS A 43 4.07 -32.61 -18.14
CA LYS A 43 4.69 -33.60 -17.23
C LYS A 43 4.40 -33.35 -15.75
N SER A 44 4.12 -32.10 -15.36
CA SER A 44 3.92 -31.70 -13.96
C SER A 44 2.47 -31.71 -13.51
N ARG A 45 1.51 -31.88 -14.43
CA ARG A 45 0.08 -31.99 -14.08
C ARG A 45 -0.19 -33.33 -13.38
N PRO A 46 -0.65 -33.33 -12.12
CA PRO A 46 -1.15 -34.56 -11.51
C PRO A 46 -2.37 -35.08 -12.31
N PRO A 47 -2.62 -36.40 -12.30
CA PRO A 47 -3.78 -36.99 -12.97
C PRO A 47 -5.05 -36.27 -12.50
N LEU A 48 -5.83 -35.82 -13.48
CA LEU A 48 -7.01 -34.96 -13.39
C LEU A 48 -7.82 -35.21 -12.12
N GLN A 49 -7.56 -34.45 -11.06
CA GLN A 49 -8.58 -34.21 -10.04
C GLN A 49 -9.63 -33.27 -10.64
N PRO A 50 -10.93 -33.46 -10.31
CA PRO A 50 -12.02 -32.67 -10.88
C PRO A 50 -11.72 -31.19 -10.80
N GLN A 51 -11.79 -30.51 -11.94
CA GLN A 51 -11.61 -29.07 -12.02
C GLN A 51 -12.71 -28.40 -11.17
N ILE A 52 -12.34 -28.00 -9.96
CA ILE A 52 -13.11 -27.02 -9.20
C ILE A 52 -13.03 -25.74 -10.02
N LYS A 53 -14.13 -25.44 -10.70
CA LYS A 53 -14.41 -24.19 -11.40
C LYS A 53 -13.87 -23.03 -10.55
N PRO A 54 -13.08 -22.07 -11.08
CA PRO A 54 -12.54 -20.99 -10.27
C PRO A 54 -13.70 -20.15 -9.73
N GLU A 55 -14.09 -20.44 -8.50
CA GLU A 55 -15.00 -19.63 -7.71
C GLU A 55 -14.21 -18.40 -7.27
N ASN A 56 -14.39 -17.33 -8.05
CA ASN A 56 -14.18 -15.93 -7.71
C ASN A 56 -13.46 -15.63 -6.37
N ILE A 57 -12.15 -15.84 -6.31
CA ILE A 57 -11.28 -15.48 -5.17
C ILE A 57 -11.01 -13.96 -5.13
N GLN A 58 -11.63 -13.13 -6.00
CA GLN A 58 -11.41 -11.67 -5.95
C GLN A 58 -12.12 -10.97 -4.79
N LYS A 59 -12.95 -11.67 -4.00
CA LYS A 59 -13.75 -11.02 -2.95
C LYS A 59 -13.00 -10.78 -1.63
N THR A 60 -11.95 -11.55 -1.32
CA THR A 60 -11.25 -11.47 -0.01
C THR A 60 -10.05 -10.53 0.00
N GLN A 61 -9.43 -10.22 -1.13
CA GLN A 61 -8.25 -9.31 -1.15
C GLN A 61 -8.65 -7.83 -1.09
N LYS A 62 -9.89 -7.49 -1.46
CA LYS A 62 -10.40 -6.11 -1.42
C LYS A 62 -10.67 -5.63 0.00
N GLU A 63 -11.09 -6.53 0.89
CA GLU A 63 -11.49 -6.24 2.26
C GLU A 63 -10.30 -5.83 3.14
N HIS A 64 -9.18 -6.57 3.09
CA HIS A 64 -8.03 -6.22 3.93
C HIS A 64 -7.34 -4.90 3.55
N LYS A 65 -7.53 -4.44 2.31
CA LYS A 65 -6.88 -3.22 1.81
C LYS A 65 -7.56 -1.96 2.34
N SER A 66 -8.87 -1.96 2.57
CA SER A 66 -9.61 -0.80 3.09
C SER A 66 -9.39 -0.59 4.59
N ILE A 67 -9.33 -1.66 5.39
CA ILE A 67 -8.93 -1.58 6.81
C ILE A 67 -7.53 -0.96 6.97
N LEU A 68 -6.56 -1.43 6.19
CA LEU A 68 -5.16 -0.95 6.27
C LEU A 68 -5.05 0.53 5.91
N LEU A 69 -5.78 0.96 4.87
CA LEU A 69 -5.85 2.37 4.46
C LEU A 69 -6.58 3.23 5.51
N GLY A 70 -7.62 2.69 6.16
CA GLY A 70 -8.34 3.36 7.23
C GLY A 70 -7.45 3.65 8.45
N LEU A 71 -6.72 2.63 8.92
CA LEU A 71 -5.73 2.76 10.00
C LEU A 71 -4.61 3.75 9.65
N GLY A 72 -4.10 3.69 8.42
CA GLY A 72 -3.09 4.63 7.93
C GLY A 72 -3.57 6.08 8.02
N ASN A 73 -4.77 6.37 7.53
CA ASN A 73 -5.34 7.72 7.57
C ASN A 73 -5.56 8.22 9.01
N ILE A 74 -5.96 7.34 9.94
CA ILE A 74 -6.13 7.70 11.35
C ILE A 74 -4.80 8.07 12.00
N LEU A 75 -3.76 7.25 11.78
CA LEU A 75 -2.42 7.52 12.30
C LEU A 75 -1.86 8.84 11.76
N THR A 76 -1.95 9.05 10.44
CA THR A 76 -1.51 10.31 9.83
C THR A 76 -2.29 11.50 10.37
N GLY A 77 -3.61 11.37 10.55
CA GLY A 77 -4.44 12.43 11.14
C GLY A 77 -4.04 12.77 12.58
N LEU A 78 -3.74 11.78 13.41
CA LEU A 78 -3.23 11.98 14.78
C LEU A 78 -1.89 12.70 14.79
N VAL A 79 -0.95 12.34 13.91
CA VAL A 79 0.35 13.02 13.81
C VAL A 79 0.16 14.50 13.46
N PHE A 80 -0.70 14.80 12.47
CA PHE A 80 -0.98 16.20 12.11
C PHE A 80 -1.58 17.00 13.26
N LEU A 81 -2.48 16.40 14.05
CA LEU A 81 -3.04 17.06 15.23
C LEU A 81 -1.98 17.30 16.31
N ILE A 82 -1.15 16.31 16.62
CA ILE A 82 -0.09 16.44 17.62
C ILE A 82 0.89 17.55 17.20
N VAL A 83 1.37 17.51 15.96
CA VAL A 83 2.29 18.53 15.43
C VAL A 83 1.63 19.90 15.44
N GLY A 84 0.37 20.01 15.00
CA GLY A 84 -0.38 21.26 15.04
C GLY A 84 -0.51 21.84 16.46
N VAL A 85 -0.81 21.01 17.45
CA VAL A 85 -0.89 21.42 18.86
C VAL A 85 0.47 21.83 19.41
N LEU A 86 1.54 21.11 19.08
CA LEU A 86 2.90 21.46 19.51
C LEU A 86 3.33 22.84 18.96
N ILE A 87 2.99 23.13 17.70
CA ILE A 87 3.23 24.45 17.10
C ILE A 87 2.46 25.55 17.83
N LEU A 88 1.24 25.26 18.33
CA LEU A 88 0.45 26.23 19.10
C LEU A 88 1.04 26.52 20.49
N ILE A 89 1.63 25.52 21.15
CA ILE A 89 2.21 25.66 22.50
C ILE A 89 3.43 26.58 22.48
N ASP A 90 4.26 26.47 21.45
CA ASP A 90 5.51 27.23 21.36
C ASP A 90 5.66 27.93 20.00
N ILE A 91 4.62 28.69 19.65
CA ILE A 91 4.55 29.34 18.34
C ILE A 91 5.67 30.37 18.16
N GLU A 92 6.09 31.04 19.24
CA GLU A 92 7.13 32.07 19.20
C GLU A 92 8.50 31.48 18.83
N ASN A 93 8.92 30.39 19.49
CA ASN A 93 10.19 29.75 19.17
C ASN A 93 10.15 29.05 17.80
N PHE A 94 8.99 28.51 17.41
CA PHE A 94 8.81 27.92 16.08
C PHE A 94 8.90 28.97 14.97
N ILE A 95 8.22 30.11 15.10
CA ILE A 95 8.29 31.23 14.14
C ILE A 95 9.75 31.67 14.00
N LEU A 96 10.46 31.88 15.09
CA LEU A 96 11.86 32.29 15.06
C LEU A 96 12.74 31.25 14.38
N SER A 97 12.55 29.96 14.65
CA SER A 97 13.29 28.87 14.02
C SER A 97 13.04 28.80 12.51
N VAL A 98 11.79 28.86 12.07
CA VAL A 98 11.42 28.76 10.65
C VAL A 98 11.83 30.00 9.88
N VAL A 99 11.58 31.19 10.41
CA VAL A 99 11.93 32.47 9.78
C VAL A 99 13.44 32.60 9.65
N ASN A 100 14.21 32.26 10.70
CA ASN A 100 15.66 32.32 10.66
C ASN A 100 16.27 31.30 9.68
N THR A 101 15.61 30.15 9.47
CA THR A 101 16.12 29.09 8.59
C THR A 101 15.75 29.31 7.13
N TYR A 102 14.57 29.87 6.84
CA TYR A 102 14.02 29.85 5.48
C TYR A 102 13.68 31.22 4.88
N ILE A 103 13.53 32.25 5.71
CA ILE A 103 12.86 33.47 5.25
C ILE A 103 13.42 34.73 5.95
N SER A 104 14.63 35.16 5.59
CA SER A 104 15.23 36.39 6.15
C SER A 104 14.58 37.70 5.63
N THR A 105 13.67 37.62 4.66
CA THR A 105 13.14 38.79 3.94
C THR A 105 11.65 39.09 4.17
N ILE A 106 10.91 38.22 4.86
CA ILE A 106 9.48 38.46 5.12
C ILE A 106 9.32 39.24 6.43
N PRO A 107 8.51 40.31 6.45
CA PRO A 107 8.14 41.02 7.68
C PRO A 107 7.56 40.04 8.72
N LEU A 108 8.03 40.12 9.97
CA LEU A 108 7.66 39.22 11.07
C LEU A 108 6.13 39.05 11.24
N ASP A 109 5.35 40.10 11.00
CA ASP A 109 3.89 40.07 11.13
C ASP A 109 3.21 39.23 10.03
N ILE A 110 3.74 39.24 8.81
CA ILE A 110 3.23 38.41 7.70
C ILE A 110 3.58 36.94 7.95
N GLY A 111 4.78 36.67 8.48
CA GLY A 111 5.21 35.32 8.86
C GLY A 111 4.29 34.68 9.91
N LYS A 112 3.88 35.45 10.93
CA LYS A 112 2.92 35.00 11.95
C LYS A 112 1.59 34.60 11.36
N ILE A 113 0.99 35.44 10.51
CA ILE A 113 -0.30 35.16 9.86
C ILE A 113 -0.21 33.91 8.99
N MET A 114 0.87 33.76 8.23
CA MET A 114 1.09 32.60 7.38
C MET A 114 1.23 31.30 8.20
N ILE A 115 1.95 31.34 9.33
CA ILE A 115 2.10 30.18 10.22
C ILE A 115 0.76 29.80 10.84
N TRP A 116 -0.05 30.76 11.31
CA TRP A 116 -1.41 30.49 11.77
C TRP A 116 -2.28 29.83 10.70
N PHE A 117 -2.19 30.30 9.46
CA PHE A 117 -2.93 29.74 8.34
C PHE A 117 -2.50 28.30 8.02
N ILE A 118 -1.19 28.03 8.01
CA ILE A 118 -0.63 26.69 7.79
C ILE A 118 -1.08 25.74 8.91
N THR A 119 -0.98 26.16 10.18
CA THR A 119 -1.41 25.35 11.33
C THR A 119 -2.90 25.03 11.24
N LEU A 120 -3.74 26.01 10.87
CA LEU A 120 -5.17 25.80 10.66
C LEU A 120 -5.43 24.76 9.56
N LEU A 121 -4.74 24.85 8.42
CA LEU A 121 -4.86 23.88 7.33
C LEU A 121 -4.42 22.47 7.77
N MET A 122 -3.35 22.35 8.55
CA MET A 122 -2.90 21.05 9.09
C MET A 122 -3.95 20.43 10.03
N VAL A 123 -4.56 21.23 10.91
CA VAL A 123 -5.63 20.73 11.79
C VAL A 123 -6.84 20.27 10.98
N ILE A 124 -7.28 21.06 9.99
CA ILE A 124 -8.39 20.68 9.10
C ILE A 124 -8.07 19.38 8.35
N ALA A 125 -6.86 19.26 7.79
CA ALA A 125 -6.42 18.05 7.10
C ALA A 125 -6.36 16.84 8.05
N GLY A 126 -5.90 17.03 9.28
CA GLY A 126 -5.90 16.00 10.32
C GLY A 126 -7.29 15.47 10.63
N ILE A 127 -8.26 16.39 10.84
CA ILE A 127 -9.67 16.04 11.07
C ILE A 127 -10.27 15.32 9.85
N ALA A 128 -9.99 15.79 8.63
CA ALA A 128 -10.48 15.16 7.41
C ALA A 128 -9.93 13.74 7.23
N ASN A 129 -8.64 13.51 7.52
CA ASN A 129 -8.03 12.19 7.48
C ASN A 129 -8.61 11.24 8.52
N LEU A 130 -8.85 11.72 9.76
CA LEU A 130 -9.53 10.95 10.80
C LEU A 130 -10.94 10.55 10.36
N TYR A 131 -11.72 11.50 9.84
CA TYR A 131 -13.08 11.24 9.34
C TYR A 131 -13.08 10.22 8.19
N SER A 132 -12.17 10.39 7.22
CA SER A 132 -12.00 9.45 6.11
C SER A 132 -11.65 8.05 6.60
N GLY A 133 -10.72 7.92 7.55
CA GLY A 133 -10.34 6.64 8.14
C GLY A 133 -11.48 5.94 8.86
N VAL A 134 -12.24 6.66 9.70
CA VAL A 134 -13.44 6.13 10.38
C VAL A 134 -14.51 5.69 9.38
N LYS A 135 -14.74 6.50 8.34
CA LYS A 135 -15.73 6.19 7.30
C LYS A 135 -15.36 4.94 6.51
N LEU A 136 -14.08 4.75 6.18
CA LEU A 136 -13.60 3.57 5.46
C LEU A 136 -13.86 2.28 6.25
N MET A 137 -13.60 2.29 7.56
CA MET A 137 -13.82 1.11 8.41
C MET A 137 -15.31 0.80 8.62
N LYS A 138 -16.18 1.83 8.63
CA LYS A 138 -17.64 1.64 8.82
C LYS A 138 -18.35 1.03 7.60
N HIS A 139 -17.71 1.05 6.42
CA HIS A 139 -18.28 0.43 5.21
C HIS A 139 -17.96 -1.08 5.09
N GLU A 140 -17.25 -1.65 6.06
CA GLU A 140 -16.84 -3.06 6.09
C GLU A 140 -17.61 -3.91 7.11
N GLU A 141 -18.51 -3.30 7.91
CA GLU A 141 -19.48 -3.99 8.77
C GLU A 141 -20.82 -4.15 8.07
#